data_AF-A0A8T6EHV3-F1
#
_entry.id   AF-A0A8T6EHV3-F1
#
_cell.length_a   1.000
_cell.length_b   1.000
_cell.length_c   1.000
_cell.angle_alpha   90.00
_cell.angle_beta   90.00
_cell.angle_gamma   90.00
#
_symmetry.space_group_name_H-M   'P 1'
#
loop_
_entity.id
_entity.type
_entity.pdbx_description
1 polymer ?
#
loop_
_entity_poly.entity_id
_entity_poly.type
_entity_poly.pdbx_seq_one_letter_code
_entity_poly.pdbx_strand_id
1 'polypeptide(L)' 'MLELDLLFRPFAEACFEKLSGESQLVFVELLDRDDFELLDLTRQPAQIPRYTMLLQMVLQFRKTGEIADA' A
#
# COMPACT_ATOMS: atom_id res chain seq x y z
N MET A 1 -9.11 -9.50 -4.52
CA MET A 1 -10.21 -9.57 -3.52
C MET A 1 -10.82 -8.19 -3.34
N LEU A 2 -12.16 -8.03 -3.27
CA LEU A 2 -12.82 -6.70 -3.27
C LEU A 2 -12.32 -5.74 -2.17
N GLU A 3 -12.03 -6.24 -0.97
CA GLU A 3 -11.51 -5.40 0.12
C GLU A 3 -10.12 -4.81 -0.20
N LEU A 4 -9.27 -5.58 -0.87
CA LEU A 4 -7.95 -5.10 -1.33
C LEU A 4 -8.11 -4.15 -2.52
N ASP A 5 -9.04 -4.42 -3.43
CA ASP A 5 -9.34 -3.51 -4.55
C ASP A 5 -9.78 -2.14 -4.03
N LEU A 6 -10.64 -2.09 -3.01
CA LEU A 6 -11.08 -0.84 -2.38
C LEU A 6 -9.97 -0.11 -1.61
N LEU A 7 -8.90 -0.81 -1.25
CA LEU A 7 -7.78 -0.25 -0.51
C LEU A 7 -6.65 0.24 -1.43
N PHE A 8 -6.21 -0.61 -2.35
CA PHE A 8 -5.03 -0.38 -3.18
C PHE A 8 -5.33 0.38 -4.46
N ARG A 9 -6.50 0.17 -5.09
CA ARG A 9 -6.85 0.89 -6.33
C ARG A 9 -6.90 2.41 -6.16
N PRO A 10 -7.63 2.98 -5.18
CA PRO A 10 -7.70 4.43 -5.06
C PRO A 10 -6.35 5.04 -4.65
N PHE A 11 -5.54 4.30 -3.87
CA PHE A 11 -4.16 4.70 -3.58
C PHE A 11 -3.29 4.69 -4.84
N ALA A 12 -3.37 3.64 -5.66
CA ALA A 12 -2.61 3.56 -6.90
C ALA A 12 -2.95 4.73 -7.84
N GLU A 13 -4.24 5.02 -8.01
CA GLU A 13 -4.71 6.10 -8.88
C GLU A 13 -4.29 7.50 -8.39
N ALA A 14 -4.31 7.74 -7.07
CA ALA A 14 -4.06 9.07 -6.52
C ALA A 14 -2.59 9.32 -6.11
N CYS A 15 -1.85 8.26 -5.82
CA CYS A 15 -0.58 8.33 -5.09
C CYS A 15 0.59 7.69 -5.84
N PHE A 16 0.37 6.68 -6.69
CA PHE A 16 1.46 5.92 -7.30
C PHE A 16 2.45 6.80 -8.08
N GLU A 17 1.94 7.72 -8.91
CA GLU A 17 2.75 8.66 -9.70
C GLU A 17 3.54 9.66 -8.83
N LYS A 18 3.16 9.82 -7.55
CA LYS A 18 3.83 10.71 -6.59
C LYS A 18 4.88 9.99 -5.74
N LEU A 19 4.87 8.66 -5.74
CA LEU A 19 5.87 7.86 -5.04
C LEU A 19 7.24 8.02 -5.70
N SER A 20 8.30 7.89 -4.91
CA SER A 20 9.65 7.73 -5.47
C SER A 20 9.74 6.45 -6.30
N GLY A 21 10.67 6.39 -7.26
CA GLY A 21 10.84 5.19 -8.09
C GLY A 21 11.11 3.92 -7.28
N GLU A 22 11.83 4.03 -6.16
CA GLU A 22 12.04 2.91 -5.23
C GLU A 22 10.71 2.47 -4.58
N SER A 23 9.90 3.40 -4.10
CA SER A 23 8.59 3.10 -3.51
C SER A 23 7.60 2.54 -4.53
N GLN A 24 7.66 2.97 -5.79
CA GLN A 24 6.87 2.39 -6.87
C GLN A 24 7.24 0.93 -7.11
N LEU A 25 8.54 0.60 -7.15
CA LEU A 25 9.00 -0.78 -7.29
C LEU A 25 8.52 -1.65 -6.11
N VAL A 26 8.66 -1.14 -4.88
CA VAL A 26 8.16 -1.81 -3.67
C VAL A 26 6.63 -2.00 -3.71
N PHE A 27 5.89 -1.04 -4.26
CA PHE A 27 4.43 -1.15 -4.44
C PHE A 27 4.07 -2.27 -5.42
N VAL A 28 4.76 -2.34 -6.56
CA VAL A 28 4.51 -3.39 -7.56
C VAL A 28 4.87 -4.77 -7.00
N GLU A 29 5.99 -4.90 -6.30
CA GLU A 29 6.37 -6.15 -5.61
C GLU A 29 5.35 -6.55 -4.54
N LEU A 30 4.78 -5.57 -3.83
CA LEU A 30 3.72 -5.84 -2.86
C LEU A 30 2.48 -6.41 -3.56
N LEU A 31 2.05 -5.81 -4.69
CA LEU A 31 0.88 -6.25 -5.45
C LEU A 31 1.05 -7.61 -6.16
N ASP A 32 2.28 -8.09 -6.35
CA ASP A 32 2.55 -9.41 -6.93
C ASP A 32 2.30 -10.56 -5.94
N ARG A 33 2.06 -10.24 -4.66
CA ARG A 33 1.78 -11.25 -3.63
C ARG A 33 0.33 -11.74 -3.71
N ASP A 34 0.11 -12.94 -3.19
CA ASP A 34 -1.23 -13.51 -3.07
C ASP A 34 -2.16 -12.62 -2.21
N ASP A 35 -3.45 -12.57 -2.59
CA ASP A 35 -4.49 -11.80 -1.90
C ASP A 35 -4.53 -12.07 -0.39
N PHE A 36 -4.33 -13.32 0.05
CA PHE A 36 -4.33 -13.66 1.48
C PHE A 36 -3.10 -13.10 2.20
N GLU A 37 -1.93 -13.12 1.57
CA GLU A 37 -0.72 -12.53 2.14
C GLU A 37 -0.85 -11.01 2.22
N LEU A 38 -1.38 -10.39 1.16
CA LEU A 38 -1.66 -8.95 1.13
C LEU A 38 -2.61 -8.54 2.24
N LEU A 39 -3.68 -9.31 2.45
CA LEU A 39 -4.62 -9.06 3.52
C LEU A 39 -3.96 -9.14 4.90
N ASP A 40 -3.14 -10.17 5.15
CA ASP A 40 -2.42 -10.30 6.41
C ASP A 40 -1.41 -9.17 6.62
N LEU A 41 -0.70 -8.76 5.56
CA LEU A 41 0.22 -7.62 5.60
C LEU A 41 -0.50 -6.30 5.91
N THR A 42 -1.71 -6.08 5.37
CA THR A 42 -2.49 -4.88 5.71
C THR A 42 -2.98 -4.87 7.16
N ARG A 43 -3.16 -6.05 7.78
CA ARG A 43 -3.50 -6.19 9.20
C ARG A 43 -2.27 -6.05 10.10
N GLN A 44 -1.11 -6.46 9.60
CA GLN A 44 0.16 -6.48 10.33
C GLN A 44 1.28 -5.86 9.49
N PRO A 45 1.24 -4.53 9.23
CA PRO A 45 2.17 -3.89 8.32
C PRO A 45 3.63 -3.98 8.77
N ALA A 46 3.88 -4.15 10.07
CA ALA A 46 5.22 -4.33 10.63
C ALA A 46 5.82 -5.73 10.42
N GLN A 47 5.06 -6.68 9.85
CA GLN A 47 5.52 -8.05 9.63
C GLN A 47 6.69 -8.10 8.63
N ILE A 48 6.66 -7.24 7.62
CA ILE A 48 7.73 -7.14 6.63
C ILE A 48 8.21 -5.68 6.56
N PRO A 49 9.38 -5.35 7.14
CA PRO A 49 9.92 -3.99 7.21
C PRO A 49 9.95 -3.24 5.86
N ARG A 50 10.20 -3.98 4.77
CA ARG A 50 10.24 -3.44 3.40
C ARG A 50 8.91 -2.80 2.98
N TYR A 51 7.78 -3.38 3.38
CA TYR A 51 6.46 -2.89 2.99
C TYR A 51 5.82 -1.99 4.04
N THR A 52 6.36 -1.97 5.27
CA THR A 52 5.75 -1.25 6.40
C THR A 52 5.41 0.18 6.08
N MET A 53 6.36 0.94 5.53
CA MET A 53 6.17 2.37 5.26
C MET A 53 5.09 2.59 4.19
N LEU A 54 5.12 1.77 3.14
CA LEU A 54 4.16 1.88 2.05
C LEU A 54 2.75 1.44 2.46
N LEU A 55 2.63 0.36 3.24
CA LEU A 55 1.36 -0.08 3.82
C LEU A 55 0.79 0.96 4.80
N GLN A 56 1.64 1.63 5.57
CA GLN A 56 1.21 2.76 6.40
C GLN A 56 0.66 3.91 5.55
N MET A 57 1.29 4.25 4.42
CA MET A 57 0.78 5.26 3.50
C MET A 57 -0.57 4.86 2.90
N VAL A 58 -0.73 3.61 2.47
CA VAL A 58 -2.00 3.08 1.94
C VAL A 58 -3.11 3.14 3.00
N LEU A 59 -2.82 2.68 4.22
CA LEU A 59 -3.79 2.66 5.32
C LEU A 59 -4.12 4.06 5.83
N GLN A 60 -3.17 5.00 5.76
CA GLN A 60 -3.38 6.40 6.09
C GLN A 60 -4.25 7.07 5.02
N PHE A 61 -3.92 6.89 3.74
CA PHE A 61 -4.71 7.39 2.62
C PHE A 61 -6.16 6.89 2.67
N ARG A 62 -6.39 5.63 3.05
CA ARG A 62 -7.75 5.11 3.27
C ARG A 62 -8.53 5.90 4.34
N LYS A 63 -7.87 6.42 5.37
CA LYS A 63 -8.51 7.14 6.48
C LYS A 63 -8.75 8.62 6.14
N THR A 64 -7.82 9.27 5.47
CA THR A 64 -7.81 10.73 5.28
C THR A 64 -8.08 11.17 3.84
N GLY A 65 -7.89 10.29 2.86
CA GLY A 65 -7.85 10.64 1.43
C GLY A 65 -6.57 11.37 1.01
N GLU A 66 -5.59 11.50 1.90
CA GLU A 66 -4.35 12.25 1.69
C GLU A 66 -3.15 11.41 2.10
N ILE A 67 -2.04 11.54 1.35
CA ILE A 67 -0.76 10.96 1.74
C ILE A 67 -0.14 11.93 2.73
N ALA A 68 0.20 11.47 3.94
CA ALA A 68 1.07 12.26 4.81
C ALA A 68 2.47 12.25 4.18
N ASP A 69 2.93 13.43 3.73
CA ASP A 69 4.34 13.65 3.39
C ASP A 69 5.18 13.20 4.59
N ALA A 70 6.02 12.19 4.38
CA ALA A 70 6.97 11.70 5.37
C ALA A 70 8.20 12.60 5.43
#